data_AF-A0A0F8YS12-F1
#
_entry.id   AF-A0A0F8YS12-F1
#
_cell.length_a   1.000
_cell.length_b   1.000
_cell.length_c   1.000
_cell.angle_alpha   90.00
_cell.angle_beta   90.00
_cell.angle_gamma   90.00
#
_symmetry.space_group_name_H-M   'P 1'
#
loop_
_entity.id
_entity.type
_entity.pdbx_description
1 polymer ?
#
loop_
_entity_poly.entity_id
_entity_poly.type
_entity_poly.pdbx_seq_one_letter_code
_entity_poly.pdbx_strand_id
1 'polypeptide(L)'
;MSTVKRATSWGTLELTSKHLEMEKSKVDRLIDILATYFVPRKIECKECGSLDNMMDARVTLDEDVILFEGKTTCDSCEHVVEYNAVGDPLKMSAERQRENNFGKGESK
;
A
#
# COMPACT_ATOMS: atom_id res chain seq x y z
N MET A 1 -12.07 1.20 -17.37
CA MET A 1 -11.10 1.14 -16.26
C MET A 1 -10.90 2.55 -15.77
N SER A 2 -11.01 2.74 -14.45
CA SER A 2 -10.81 4.04 -13.81
C SER A 2 -9.51 3.98 -13.02
N THR A 3 -8.70 5.03 -13.13
CA THR A 3 -7.42 5.14 -12.42
C THR A 3 -7.41 6.41 -11.58
N VAL A 4 -6.99 6.30 -10.32
CA VAL A 4 -6.79 7.43 -9.42
C VAL A 4 -5.35 7.44 -8.94
N LYS A 5 -4.68 8.59 -9.09
CA LYS A 5 -3.32 8.81 -8.59
C LYS A 5 -3.34 9.74 -7.38
N ARG A 6 -2.56 9.42 -6.35
CA ARG A 6 -2.40 10.21 -5.13
C ARG A 6 -0.93 10.29 -4.72
N ALA A 7 -0.48 11.50 -4.45
CA ALA A 7 0.77 11.71 -3.73
C ALA A 7 0.53 11.45 -2.24
N THR A 8 1.47 10.75 -1.60
CA THR A 8 1.50 10.46 -0.18
C THR A 8 2.80 11.01 0.41
N SER A 9 2.92 11.04 1.74
CA SER A 9 4.15 11.49 2.39
C SER A 9 5.35 10.58 2.15
N TRP A 10 5.14 9.39 1.59
CA TRP A 10 6.15 8.37 1.33
C TRP A 10 6.35 8.12 -0.17
N GLY A 11 5.64 8.82 -1.05
CA GLY A 11 5.80 8.72 -2.51
C GLY A 11 4.47 8.86 -3.25
N THR A 12 4.18 7.98 -4.20
CA THR A 12 2.94 8.06 -5.01
C THR A 12 2.25 6.71 -5.09
N LEU A 13 0.92 6.70 -4.98
CA LEU A 13 0.11 5.50 -5.22
C LEU A 13 -0.87 5.74 -6.37
N GLU A 14 -0.83 4.84 -7.35
CA GLU A 14 -1.77 4.77 -8.47
C GLU A 14 -2.70 3.57 -8.28
N LEU A 15 -4.01 3.81 -8.19
CA LEU A 15 -5.02 2.78 -8.02
C LEU A 15 -5.80 2.62 -9.33
N THR A 16 -5.79 1.41 -9.91
CA THR A 16 -6.57 1.07 -11.11
C THR A 16 -7.62 0.02 -10.77
N SER A 17 -8.88 0.26 -11.16
CA SER A 17 -9.96 -0.71 -11.00
C SER A 17 -10.92 -0.74 -12.20
N LYS A 18 -11.50 -1.92 -12.46
CA LYS A 18 -12.58 -2.13 -13.44
C LYS A 18 -13.98 -2.08 -12.83
N HIS A 19 -14.13 -2.46 -11.56
CA HIS A 19 -15.42 -2.80 -10.93
C HIS A 19 -15.87 -1.82 -9.83
N LEU A 20 -14.99 -0.95 -9.35
CA LEU A 20 -15.30 -0.01 -8.28
C LEU A 20 -15.72 1.36 -8.82
N GLU A 21 -16.92 1.80 -8.47
CA GLU A 21 -17.26 3.23 -8.52
C GLU A 21 -16.38 3.97 -7.50
N MET A 22 -15.43 4.76 -8.01
CA MET A 22 -14.38 5.41 -7.23
C MET A 22 -14.89 6.68 -6.54
N GLU A 23 -15.75 6.54 -5.54
CA GLU A 23 -16.09 7.64 -4.64
C GLU A 23 -14.84 8.08 -3.85
N LYS A 24 -14.54 9.39 -3.87
CA LYS A 24 -13.31 9.96 -3.30
C LYS A 24 -13.02 9.49 -1.88
N SER A 25 -14.02 9.48 -0.99
CA SER A 25 -13.86 9.06 0.41
C SER A 25 -13.53 7.57 0.58
N LYS A 26 -14.06 6.70 -0.30
CA LYS A 26 -13.74 5.28 -0.31
C LYS A 26 -12.33 5.04 -0.86
N VAL A 27 -11.95 5.79 -1.89
CA VAL A 27 -10.61 5.73 -2.48
C VAL A 27 -9.53 6.12 -1.47
N ASP A 28 -9.68 7.26 -0.80
CA ASP A 28 -8.68 7.72 0.16
C ASP A 28 -8.52 6.69 1.31
N ARG A 29 -9.62 6.12 1.80
CA ARG A 29 -9.59 5.05 2.81
C ARG A 29 -8.94 3.76 2.31
N LEU A 30 -9.12 3.42 1.03
CA LEU A 30 -8.51 2.23 0.43
C LEU A 30 -7.01 2.41 0.22
N ILE A 31 -6.58 3.61 -0.16
CA ILE A 31 -5.16 3.97 -0.29
C ILE A 31 -4.46 3.83 1.07
N ASP A 32 -5.06 4.32 2.16
CA ASP A 32 -4.51 4.15 3.51
C ASP A 32 -4.34 2.69 3.93
N ILE A 33 -5.28 1.82 3.52
CA ILE A 33 -5.21 0.37 3.75
C ILE A 33 -4.02 -0.22 3.00
N LEU A 34 -3.98 0.01 1.69
CA LEU A 34 -2.94 -0.54 0.82
C LEU A 34 -1.56 -0.07 1.26
N ALA A 35 -1.45 1.20 1.68
CA ALA A 35 -0.23 1.78 2.23
C ALA A 35 0.20 1.18 3.58
N THR A 36 -0.69 0.54 4.31
CA THR A 36 -0.35 -0.10 5.58
C THR A 36 0.15 -1.52 5.37
N TYR A 37 -0.42 -2.25 4.41
CA TYR A 37 -0.10 -3.67 4.20
C TYR A 37 1.02 -3.91 3.19
N PHE A 38 1.10 -3.09 2.14
CA PHE A 38 2.03 -3.34 1.03
C PHE A 38 3.20 -2.37 0.95
N VAL A 39 3.15 -1.25 1.69
CA VAL A 39 4.23 -0.27 1.68
C VAL A 39 5.11 -0.49 2.90
N PRO A 40 6.31 -1.08 2.73
CA PRO A 40 7.25 -1.25 3.83
C PRO A 40 7.80 0.13 4.25
N ARG A 41 7.37 0.61 5.42
CA ARG A 41 7.64 1.99 5.88
C ARG A 41 9.09 2.28 6.28
N LYS A 42 9.96 1.27 6.37
CA LYS A 42 11.35 1.38 6.84
C LYS A 42 12.21 0.28 6.22
N ILE A 43 12.52 0.42 4.93
CA ILE A 43 13.54 -0.41 4.29
C ILE A 43 14.88 0.29 4.44
N GLU A 44 15.89 -0.40 4.94
CA GLU A 44 17.26 0.12 4.90
C GLU A 44 17.82 -0.04 3.48
N CYS A 45 18.31 1.05 2.89
CA CYS A 45 18.98 1.02 1.61
C CYS A 45 20.28 0.22 1.73
N LYS A 46 20.39 -0.88 0.97
CA LYS A 46 21.55 -1.77 1.04
C LYS A 46 22.88 -1.15 0.57
N GLU A 47 22.83 -0.05 -0.19
CA GLU A 47 24.04 0.59 -0.72
C GLU A 47 24.62 1.63 0.25
N CYS A 48 23.78 2.38 0.95
CA CYS A 48 24.23 3.51 1.78
C CYS A 48 23.77 3.43 3.24
N GLY A 49 22.93 2.46 3.62
CA GLY A 49 22.39 2.31 4.97
C GLY A 49 21.31 3.33 5.36
N SER A 50 20.89 4.20 4.42
CA SER A 50 19.83 5.19 4.70
C SER A 50 18.47 4.53 4.90
N LEU A 51 17.67 5.09 5.79
CA LEU A 51 16.26 4.71 6.00
C LEU A 51 15.30 5.63 5.24
N ASP A 52 15.81 6.71 4.65
CA ASP A 52 15.03 7.69 3.90
C ASP A 52 14.85 7.18 2.47
N ASN A 53 13.64 6.72 2.17
CA ASN A 53 13.28 6.24 0.85
C ASN A 53 11.88 6.73 0.47
N MET A 54 11.69 6.97 -0.82
CA MET A 54 10.36 7.15 -1.41
C MET A 54 9.94 5.88 -2.14
N MET A 55 8.63 5.61 -2.18
CA MET A 55 8.08 4.54 -2.99
C MET A 55 6.98 5.03 -3.94
N ASP A 56 7.14 4.75 -5.21
CA ASP A 56 6.09 4.84 -6.21
C ASP A 56 5.47 3.47 -6.42
N ALA A 57 4.15 3.36 -6.23
CA ALA A 57 3.43 2.11 -6.33
C ALA A 57 2.20 2.21 -7.23
N ARG A 58 1.94 1.13 -7.96
CA ARG A 58 0.72 0.89 -8.72
C ARG A 58 -0.01 -0.29 -8.12
N VAL A 59 -1.28 -0.09 -7.82
CA VAL A 59 -2.18 -1.11 -7.31
C VAL A 59 -3.27 -1.36 -8.34
N THR A 60 -3.36 -2.61 -8.79
CA THR A 60 -4.46 -3.07 -9.64
C THR A 60 -5.39 -3.93 -8.81
N LEU A 61 -6.65 -3.52 -8.73
CA LEU A 61 -7.71 -4.28 -8.08
C LEU A 61 -8.59 -4.96 -9.14
N ASP A 62 -8.55 -6.28 -9.13
CA ASP A 62 -9.51 -7.14 -9.81
C ASP A 62 -10.34 -7.91 -8.76
N GLU A 63 -11.44 -8.56 -9.16
CA GLU A 63 -12.44 -9.14 -8.23
C GLU A 63 -11.81 -10.09 -7.19
N ASP A 64 -10.77 -10.83 -7.60
CA ASP A 64 -10.14 -11.87 -6.79
C ASP A 64 -8.67 -11.59 -6.40
N VAL A 65 -8.08 -10.48 -6.86
CA VAL A 65 -6.64 -10.24 -6.66
C VAL A 65 -6.29 -8.75 -6.54
N ILE A 66 -5.38 -8.46 -5.61
CA ILE A 66 -4.67 -7.18 -5.51
C ILE A 66 -3.26 -7.40 -6.03
N LEU A 67 -2.91 -6.74 -7.13
CA LEU A 67 -1.54 -6.68 -7.62
C LEU A 67 -0.92 -5.37 -7.17
N PHE A 68 0.17 -5.44 -6.42
CA PHE A 68 0.96 -4.30 -5.96
C PHE A 68 2.32 -4.31 -6.66
N GLU A 69 2.57 -3.29 -7.47
CA GLU A 69 3.82 -3.09 -8.20
C GLU A 69 4.47 -1.80 -7.71
N GLY A 70 5.57 -1.91 -6.98
CA GLY A 70 6.25 -0.80 -6.31
C GLY A 70 7.69 -0.61 -6.78
N LYS A 71 8.16 0.62 -6.72
CA LYS A 71 9.56 1.00 -6.89
C LYS A 71 9.96 1.87 -5.71
N THR A 72 10.87 1.37 -4.90
CA THR A 72 11.47 2.13 -3.80
C THR A 72 12.75 2.78 -4.30
N THR A 73 12.89 4.08 -4.09
CA THR A 73 14.08 4.87 -4.41
C THR A 73 14.64 5.42 -3.12
N CYS A 74 15.92 5.16 -2.85
CA CYS A 74 16.62 5.78 -1.73
C CYS A 74 16.84 7.27 -2.03
N ASP A 75 16.43 8.15 -1.12
CA ASP A 75 16.59 9.60 -1.32
C ASP A 75 18.04 10.05 -1.19
N SER A 76 18.88 9.28 -0.50
CA SER A 76 20.28 9.65 -0.23
C SER A 76 21.24 9.26 -1.35
N CYS A 77 21.01 8.13 -2.02
CA CYS A 77 21.92 7.61 -3.06
C CYS A 77 21.23 7.26 -4.38
N GLU A 78 19.94 7.55 -4.50
CA GLU A 78 19.10 7.31 -5.70
C GLU A 78 19.03 5.83 -6.14
N HIS A 79 19.46 4.89 -5.28
CA HIS A 79 19.34 3.47 -5.59
C HIS A 79 17.87 3.04 -5.62
N VAL A 80 17.47 2.44 -6.74
CA VAL A 80 16.11 1.96 -6.99
C VAL A 80 16.02 0.45 -6.80
N VAL A 81 15.03 0.00 -6.04
CA VAL A 81 14.69 -1.41 -5.84
C VAL A 81 13.23 -1.64 -6.21
N GLU A 82 12.97 -2.63 -7.07
CA GLU A 82 11.60 -3.05 -7.41
C GLU A 82 11.01 -3.91 -6.28
N TYR A 83 9.75 -3.64 -5.93
CA TYR A 83 9.01 -4.34 -4.88
C TYR A 83 7.64 -4.75 -5.43
N ASN A 84 7.45 -6.03 -5.68
CA ASN A 84 6.18 -6.55 -6.18
C ASN A 84 5.56 -7.47 -5.13
N ALA A 85 4.27 -7.29 -4.86
CA ALA A 85 3.50 -8.09 -3.93
C ALA A 85 2.12 -8.43 -4.52
N VAL A 86 1.61 -9.60 -4.15
CA VAL A 86 0.26 -10.03 -4.51
C VAL A 86 -0.53 -10.23 -3.23
N GLY A 87 -1.72 -9.65 -3.17
CA GLY A 87 -2.62 -9.69 -2.04
C GLY A 87 -3.96 -10.32 -2.37
N ASP A 88 -4.56 -10.97 -1.37
CA ASP A 88 -5.95 -11.43 -1.41
C ASP A 88 -6.82 -10.43 -0.62
N PRO A 89 -7.76 -9.71 -1.26
CA PRO A 89 -8.59 -8.70 -0.60
C PRO A 89 -9.43 -9.27 0.57
N LEU A 90 -9.85 -10.53 0.47
CA LEU A 90 -10.68 -11.20 1.47
C LEU A 90 -9.86 -11.56 2.70
N LYS A 91 -8.61 -12.02 2.52
CA LYS A 91 -7.70 -12.28 3.64
C LYS A 91 -7.35 -11.00 4.40
N MET A 92 -7.07 -9.90 3.68
CA MET A 92 -6.81 -8.60 4.32
C MET A 92 -8.01 -8.08 5.11
N SER A 93 -9.23 -8.29 4.57
CA SER A 93 -10.47 -7.93 5.26
C SER A 93 -10.70 -8.78 6.52
N ALA A 94 -10.35 -10.07 6.47
CA ALA A 94 -10.44 -10.99 7.61
C ALA A 94 -9.40 -10.67 8.71
N GLU A 95 -8.16 -10.32 8.33
CA GLU A 95 -7.13 -9.86 9.29
C GLU A 95 -7.56 -8.57 10.01
N ARG A 96 -8.16 -7.62 9.27
CA ARG A 96 -8.74 -6.40 9.86
C ARG A 96 -9.87 -6.64 10.86
N GLN A 97 -10.71 -7.63 10.62
CA GLN A 97 -11.76 -8.00 11.58
C GLN A 97 -11.16 -8.62 12.83
N ARG A 98 -10.05 -9.37 12.72
CA ARG A 98 -9.33 -9.88 13.89
C ARG A 98 -8.72 -8.74 14.71
N GLU A 99 -8.02 -7.79 14.08
CA GLU A 99 -7.40 -6.66 14.79
C GLU A 99 -8.45 -5.76 15.47
N ASN A 100 -9.59 -5.46 14.82
CA ASN A 100 -10.67 -4.69 15.45
C ASN A 100 -11.38 -5.43 16.59
N ASN A 101 -11.40 -6.77 16.59
CA ASN A 101 -11.97 -7.56 17.68
C ASN A 101 -11.00 -7.75 18.85
N PHE A 102 -9.68 -7.82 18.59
CA PHE A 102 -8.67 -7.88 19.64
C PHE A 102 -8.37 -6.53 20.31
N GLY A 103 -8.69 -5.40 19.64
CA GLY A 103 -8.57 -4.06 20.23
C GLY A 103 -9.72 -3.64 21.16
N LYS A 104 -10.72 -4.50 21.39
CA LYS A 104 -11.92 -4.21 22.23
C LYS A 104 -12.19 -5.25 23.33
N GLY A 105 -11.17 -6.00 23.75
CA GLY A 105 -11.17 -6.72 25.02
C GLY A 105 -9.70 -6.91 25.41
N GLU A 106 -9.17 -6.38 26.50
CA GLU A 106 -9.75 -5.96 27.76
C GLU A 106 -8.99 -4.72 28.24
N SER A 107 -9.72 -3.66 28.58
CA SER A 107 -9.26 -2.76 29.64
C SER A 107 -9.60 -3.44 30.96
N LYS A 108 -8.60 -4.05 31.61
CA LYS A 108 -8.48 -4.09 33.06
C LYS A 108 -7.13 -4.60 33.51
#